data_AF-U1ML99-F1
#
_entry.id   AF-U1ML99-F1
#
_cell.length_a   1.000
_cell.length_b   1.000
_cell.length_c   1.000
_cell.angle_alpha   90.00
_cell.angle_beta   90.00
_cell.angle_gamma   90.00
#
_symmetry.space_group_name_H-M   'P 1'
#
loop_
_entity.id
_entity.type
_entity.pdbx_description
1 polymer ?
#
loop_
_entity_poly.entity_id
_entity_poly.type
_entity_poly.pdbx_seq_one_letter_code
_entity_poly.pdbx_strand_id
1 'polypeptide(L)'
;MNAAVDALVCMALITAAIAGVLTVDQSPPTRIDRADTIANTLTTTTTTIEYSPTLEIDDFDSRLVSPEQYRLTRRTHDTLAGLIARATISGTRTQKAQLTRIDDDFRLRVRNAVRARTGGRVRVDARWVPYPGSPLFAHFSVGPRPLSQSDTVHTATVNIPVGVAPVSIETHDQFRTLGTAVAARLVAVVVPPGSTRVMMRDDEPGITLTRYRYARLQSLTNASLAEPLATENTTEANARLTAALAPEITSDLQRRYKTPAVATEAVSVTTVEIIIRTWGHGGES
;
A
#
# COMPACT_ATOMS: atom_id res chain seq x y z
N MET A 1 0.04 -11.96 -57.19
CA MET A 1 0.14 -12.57 -55.84
C MET A 1 1.54 -12.24 -55.36
N ASN A 2 1.68 -11.11 -54.66
CA ASN A 2 2.93 -10.33 -54.60
C ASN A 2 3.63 -10.47 -53.24
N ALA A 3 3.89 -11.71 -52.81
CA ALA A 3 4.64 -11.97 -51.57
C ALA A 3 6.07 -11.40 -51.61
N ALA A 4 6.68 -11.33 -52.80
CA ALA A 4 8.02 -10.75 -52.98
C ALA A 4 8.05 -9.22 -52.79
N VAL A 5 6.98 -8.53 -53.19
CA VAL A 5 6.87 -7.07 -53.01
C VAL A 5 6.59 -6.75 -51.53
N ASP A 6 5.75 -7.55 -50.89
CA ASP A 6 5.41 -7.39 -49.47
C ASP A 6 6.63 -7.64 -48.56
N ALA A 7 7.43 -8.66 -48.88
CA ALA A 7 8.68 -8.93 -48.16
C ALA A 7 9.74 -7.81 -48.33
N LEU A 8 9.83 -7.20 -49.51
CA LEU A 8 10.74 -6.08 -49.77
C LEU A 8 10.32 -4.80 -49.04
N VAL A 9 9.01 -4.51 -48.99
CA VAL A 9 8.47 -3.38 -48.21
C VAL A 9 8.68 -3.61 -46.71
N CYS A 10 8.46 -4.84 -46.24
CA CYS A 10 8.65 -5.17 -44.82
C CYS A 10 10.13 -5.06 -44.41
N MET A 11 11.06 -5.54 -45.23
CA MET A 11 12.50 -5.34 -44.98
C MET A 11 12.93 -3.88 -45.10
N ALA A 12 12.38 -3.10 -46.03
CA ALA A 12 12.67 -1.67 -46.12
C ALA A 12 12.19 -0.91 -44.88
N LEU A 13 11.01 -1.23 -44.35
CA LEU A 13 10.46 -0.62 -43.14
C LEU A 13 11.26 -1.00 -41.89
N ILE A 14 11.70 -2.25 -41.76
CA ILE A 14 12.55 -2.71 -40.65
C ILE A 14 13.93 -2.02 -40.72
N THR A 15 14.51 -1.87 -41.91
CA THR A 15 15.82 -1.22 -42.07
C THR A 15 15.74 0.29 -41.80
N ALA A 16 14.66 0.95 -42.23
CA ALA A 16 14.40 2.36 -41.92
C ALA A 16 14.14 2.59 -40.41
N ALA A 17 13.46 1.66 -39.73
CA ALA A 17 13.26 1.71 -38.29
C ALA A 17 14.58 1.58 -37.51
N ILE A 18 15.50 0.72 -37.96
CA ILE A 18 16.83 0.57 -37.33
C ILE A 18 17.71 1.80 -37.59
N ALA A 19 17.65 2.40 -38.79
CA ALA A 19 18.40 3.61 -39.10
C ALA A 19 17.89 4.86 -38.34
N GLY A 20 16.58 4.94 -38.07
CA GLY A 20 15.99 6.00 -37.25
C GLY A 20 16.38 5.94 -35.76
N VAL A 21 16.76 4.77 -35.25
CA VAL A 21 17.24 4.59 -33.86
C VAL A 21 18.71 5.00 -33.70
N LEU A 22 19.50 5.02 -34.78
CA LEU A 22 20.92 5.36 -34.73
C LEU A 22 21.23 6.87 -34.92
N THR A 23 20.21 7.69 -35.16
CA THR A 23 20.36 9.16 -35.30
C THR A 23 19.65 9.94 -34.20
N VAL A 24 19.41 9.31 -33.04
CA VAL A 24 19.13 10.05 -31.81
C VAL A 24 20.42 10.71 -31.38
N ASP A 25 20.43 12.05 -31.39
CA ASP A 25 21.43 12.86 -30.70
C ASP A 25 21.71 12.24 -29.33
N GLN A 26 22.92 11.71 -29.16
CA GLN A 26 23.37 11.20 -27.86
C GLN A 26 23.46 12.40 -26.93
N SER A 27 22.33 12.71 -26.28
CA SER A 27 22.33 13.50 -25.05
C SER A 27 23.39 12.88 -24.13
N PRO A 28 24.27 13.69 -23.51
CA PRO A 28 25.32 13.17 -22.66
C PRO A 28 24.72 12.21 -21.63
N PRO A 29 25.41 11.10 -21.27
CA PRO A 29 24.84 10.09 -20.40
C PRO A 29 24.33 10.76 -19.13
N THR A 30 23.01 10.73 -18.94
CA THR A 30 22.38 11.25 -17.73
C THR A 30 23.03 10.53 -16.57
N ARG A 31 23.77 11.25 -15.73
CA ARG A 31 24.33 10.71 -14.50
C ARG A 31 23.18 10.02 -13.78
N ILE A 32 23.21 8.69 -13.69
CA ILE A 32 22.12 7.91 -13.09
C ILE A 32 21.92 8.44 -11.67
N ASP A 33 20.73 9.00 -11.40
CA ASP A 33 20.42 9.55 -10.08
C ASP A 33 20.46 8.40 -9.06
N ARG A 34 21.14 8.63 -7.94
CA ARG A 34 21.22 7.68 -6.84
C ARG A 34 19.82 7.35 -6.30
N ALA A 35 18.91 8.32 -6.25
CA ALA A 35 17.55 8.10 -5.80
C ALA A 35 16.80 7.12 -6.71
N ASP A 36 16.94 7.27 -8.04
CA ASP A 36 16.34 6.35 -9.02
C ASP A 36 16.97 4.95 -8.96
N THR A 37 18.28 4.87 -8.75
CA THR A 37 18.98 3.59 -8.56
C THR A 37 18.44 2.84 -7.34
N ILE A 38 18.23 3.54 -6.23
CA ILE A 38 17.63 2.96 -5.03
C ILE A 38 16.17 2.59 -5.26
N ALA A 39 15.41 3.42 -5.98
CA ALA A 39 14.03 3.11 -6.36
C ALA A 39 13.95 1.79 -7.14
N ASN A 40 14.75 1.66 -8.20
CA ASN A 40 14.86 0.43 -8.98
C ASN A 40 15.30 -0.77 -8.13
N THR A 41 16.24 -0.56 -7.19
CA THR A 41 16.66 -1.62 -6.28
C THR A 41 15.50 -2.09 -5.39
N LEU A 42 14.71 -1.17 -4.83
CA LEU A 42 13.60 -1.51 -3.95
C LEU A 42 12.45 -2.19 -4.68
N THR A 43 12.18 -1.82 -5.94
CA THR A 43 11.10 -2.41 -6.74
C THR A 43 11.46 -3.77 -7.33
N THR A 44 12.74 -4.09 -7.46
CA THR A 44 13.20 -5.35 -8.09
C THR A 44 13.74 -6.38 -7.09
N THR A 45 14.29 -5.94 -5.95
CA THR A 45 14.84 -6.85 -4.93
C THR A 45 13.69 -7.50 -4.16
N THR A 46 13.56 -8.82 -4.27
CA THR A 46 12.60 -9.61 -3.47
C THR A 46 13.24 -10.15 -2.20
N THR A 47 12.43 -10.32 -1.16
CA THR A 47 12.86 -10.95 0.09
C THR A 47 11.67 -11.55 0.82
N THR A 48 11.96 -12.46 1.77
CA THR A 48 10.96 -13.07 2.64
C THR A 48 11.13 -12.52 4.06
N ILE A 49 10.07 -11.95 4.61
CA ILE A 49 10.01 -11.53 6.01
C ILE A 49 9.23 -12.56 6.80
N GLU A 50 9.90 -13.17 7.77
CA GLU A 50 9.26 -13.97 8.82
C GLU A 50 8.98 -13.10 10.02
N TYR A 51 7.77 -13.12 10.58
CA TYR A 51 7.36 -12.28 11.70
C TYR A 51 6.32 -12.97 12.58
N SER A 52 6.18 -12.48 13.81
CA SER A 52 5.19 -12.98 14.76
C SER A 52 4.14 -11.92 15.08
N PRO A 53 2.89 -12.08 14.60
CA PRO A 53 1.79 -11.21 14.96
C PRO A 53 1.56 -11.20 16.47
N THR A 54 1.34 -10.03 17.08
CA THR A 54 1.11 -9.92 18.53
C THR A 54 -0.29 -9.39 18.82
N LEU A 55 -1.08 -10.10 19.62
CA LEU A 55 -2.40 -9.64 20.06
C LEU A 55 -2.24 -8.70 21.26
N GLU A 56 -2.99 -7.60 21.30
CA GLU A 56 -3.10 -6.77 22.52
C GLU A 56 -4.21 -7.41 23.37
N ILE A 57 -3.81 -8.11 24.43
CA ILE A 57 -4.71 -8.96 25.21
C ILE A 57 -5.60 -8.14 26.17
N ASP A 58 -5.33 -6.84 26.37
CA ASP A 58 -6.10 -5.99 27.30
C ASP A 58 -7.59 -5.83 26.91
N ASP A 59 -7.95 -6.01 25.64
CA ASP A 59 -9.33 -5.90 25.12
C ASP A 59 -10.06 -7.26 24.97
N PHE A 60 -9.36 -8.39 25.15
CA PHE A 60 -9.92 -9.74 25.03
C PHE A 60 -10.01 -10.36 26.42
N ASP A 61 -11.07 -11.12 26.74
CA ASP A 61 -11.23 -11.76 28.05
C ASP A 61 -10.02 -12.67 28.32
N SER A 62 -9.07 -12.15 29.11
CA SER A 62 -7.75 -12.70 29.41
C SER A 62 -7.78 -14.11 30.01
N ARG A 63 -8.97 -14.60 30.36
CA ARG A 63 -9.22 -15.93 30.92
C ARG A 63 -9.22 -17.07 29.91
N LEU A 64 -9.17 -16.79 28.60
CA LEU A 64 -9.27 -17.82 27.55
C LEU A 64 -7.96 -18.06 26.76
N VAL A 65 -6.86 -17.35 27.05
CA VAL A 65 -5.71 -17.29 26.13
C VAL A 65 -4.38 -17.38 26.88
N SER A 66 -3.63 -18.47 26.70
CA SER A 66 -2.23 -18.54 27.14
C SER A 66 -1.33 -17.86 26.09
N PRO A 67 -0.54 -16.82 26.42
CA PRO A 67 0.30 -16.10 25.44
C PRO A 67 1.28 -16.99 24.67
N GLU A 68 1.71 -18.10 25.27
CA GLU A 68 2.65 -19.03 24.64
C GLU A 68 2.01 -19.91 23.56
N GLN A 69 0.69 -20.14 23.62
CA GLN A 69 -0.03 -20.96 22.63
C GLN A 69 -0.30 -20.22 21.30
N TYR A 70 -0.11 -18.90 21.26
CA TYR A 70 -0.41 -18.06 20.09
C TYR A 70 0.85 -17.48 19.42
N ARG A 71 2.00 -18.13 19.56
CA ARG A 71 3.20 -17.81 18.75
C ARG A 71 3.00 -18.29 17.31
N LEU A 72 2.26 -17.51 16.53
CA LEU A 72 2.19 -17.70 15.09
C LEU A 72 3.44 -17.11 14.45
N THR A 73 4.14 -17.89 13.61
CA THR A 73 5.13 -17.35 12.69
C THR A 73 4.52 -17.24 11.31
N ARG A 74 4.47 -16.03 10.76
CA ARG A 74 4.01 -15.75 9.40
C ARG A 74 5.18 -15.43 8.50
N ARG A 75 5.02 -15.77 7.23
CA ARG A 75 5.98 -15.44 6.16
C ARG A 75 5.30 -14.57 5.12
N THR A 76 6.00 -13.57 4.62
CA THR A 76 5.55 -12.76 3.49
C THR A 76 6.71 -12.54 2.55
N HIS A 77 6.53 -12.94 1.30
CA HIS A 77 7.51 -12.78 0.23
C HIS A 77 7.00 -11.73 -0.77
N ASP A 78 7.82 -10.72 -1.05
CA ASP A 78 7.51 -9.67 -2.02
C ASP A 78 8.80 -8.90 -2.36
N THR A 79 8.71 -7.95 -3.27
CA THR A 79 9.69 -6.89 -3.47
C THR A 79 9.82 -6.02 -2.21
N LEU A 80 10.98 -5.40 -1.97
CA LEU A 80 11.13 -4.47 -0.83
C LEU A 80 10.11 -3.32 -0.88
N ALA A 81 9.80 -2.81 -2.08
CA ALA A 81 8.77 -1.80 -2.28
C ALA A 81 7.36 -2.33 -1.93
N GLY A 82 7.03 -3.56 -2.34
CA GLY A 82 5.79 -4.25 -1.95
C GLY A 82 5.68 -4.49 -0.45
N LEU A 83 6.77 -4.88 0.21
CA LEU A 83 6.85 -5.02 1.66
C LEU A 83 6.69 -3.68 2.38
N ILE A 84 7.29 -2.60 1.87
CA ILE A 84 7.09 -1.23 2.39
C ILE A 84 5.62 -0.83 2.26
N ALA A 85 4.98 -1.09 1.12
CA ALA A 85 3.57 -0.79 0.91
C ALA A 85 2.69 -1.54 1.91
N ARG A 86 2.92 -2.85 2.08
CA ARG A 86 2.20 -3.67 3.06
C ARG A 86 2.43 -3.21 4.50
N ALA A 87 3.66 -2.87 4.87
CA ALA A 87 4.02 -2.35 6.20
C ALA A 87 3.46 -0.94 6.46
N THR A 88 3.20 -0.19 5.39
CA THR A 88 2.48 1.08 5.45
C THR A 88 1.01 0.81 5.77
N ILE A 89 0.33 -0.03 4.99
CA ILE A 89 -1.09 -0.37 5.21
C ILE A 89 -1.34 -1.00 6.58
N SER A 90 -0.46 -1.88 7.06
CA SER A 90 -0.63 -2.49 8.40
C SER A 90 -0.51 -1.47 9.54
N GLY A 91 0.08 -0.30 9.29
CA GLY A 91 0.14 0.84 10.20
C GLY A 91 -1.01 1.84 10.04
N THR A 92 -2.14 1.44 9.44
CA THR A 92 -3.31 2.31 9.27
C THR A 92 -3.81 2.81 10.62
N ARG A 93 -4.16 4.09 10.65
CA ARG A 93 -4.57 4.80 11.85
C ARG A 93 -5.59 5.88 11.52
N THR A 94 -6.31 6.29 12.55
CA THR A 94 -7.08 7.53 12.58
C THR A 94 -6.24 8.66 13.21
N GLN A 95 -6.77 9.87 13.27
CA GLN A 95 -6.15 10.95 14.04
C GLN A 95 -5.99 10.63 15.54
N LYS A 96 -6.86 9.76 16.08
CA LYS A 96 -6.92 9.45 17.52
C LYS A 96 -6.09 8.24 17.91
N ALA A 97 -6.06 7.20 17.07
CA ALA A 97 -5.41 5.94 17.40
C ALA A 97 -5.03 5.12 16.17
N GLN A 98 -4.04 4.25 16.33
CA GLN A 98 -3.75 3.18 15.38
C GLN A 98 -4.90 2.16 15.38
N LEU A 99 -5.25 1.64 14.20
CA LEU A 99 -6.29 0.63 14.08
C LEU A 99 -5.88 -0.62 14.85
N THR A 100 -4.71 -1.18 14.53
CA THR A 100 -4.17 -2.38 15.17
C THR A 100 -2.65 -2.33 15.24
N ARG A 101 -2.07 -2.95 16.27
CA ARG A 101 -0.62 -3.12 16.46
C ARG A 101 -0.14 -4.55 16.19
N ILE A 102 -1.02 -5.41 15.68
CA ILE A 102 -0.73 -6.83 15.40
C ILE A 102 0.56 -7.02 14.58
N ASP A 103 0.78 -6.16 13.60
CA ASP A 103 1.86 -6.30 12.63
C ASP A 103 3.10 -5.43 12.98
N ASP A 104 3.29 -5.02 14.24
CA ASP A 104 4.43 -4.19 14.66
C ASP A 104 5.79 -4.91 14.42
N ASP A 105 5.87 -6.24 14.67
CA ASP A 105 7.08 -7.04 14.35
C ASP A 105 7.34 -7.09 12.84
N PHE A 106 6.31 -7.28 12.02
CA PHE A 106 6.44 -7.21 10.55
C PHE A 106 7.02 -5.87 10.11
N ARG A 107 6.48 -4.76 10.63
CA ARG A 107 6.94 -3.40 10.31
C ARG A 107 8.39 -3.17 10.74
N LEU A 108 8.78 -3.68 11.91
CA LEU A 108 10.16 -3.61 12.39
C LEU A 108 11.12 -4.38 11.46
N ARG A 109 10.75 -5.59 11.04
CA ARG A 109 11.59 -6.44 10.18
C ARG A 109 11.73 -5.88 8.77
N VAL A 110 10.65 -5.35 8.19
CA VAL A 110 10.72 -4.62 6.91
C VAL A 110 11.66 -3.41 7.03
N ARG A 111 11.59 -2.64 8.12
CA ARG A 111 12.49 -1.50 8.35
C ARG A 111 13.95 -1.93 8.38
N ASN A 112 14.26 -3.05 9.04
CA ASN A 112 15.61 -3.57 9.13
C ASN A 112 16.12 -4.08 7.76
N ALA A 113 15.28 -4.80 7.02
CA ALA A 113 15.61 -5.27 5.66
C ALA A 113 15.90 -4.11 4.70
N VAL A 114 15.07 -3.06 4.73
CA VAL A 114 15.27 -1.85 3.90
C VAL A 114 16.54 -1.12 4.32
N ARG A 115 16.80 -0.91 5.62
CA ARG A 115 18.05 -0.28 6.10
C ARG A 115 19.29 -1.02 5.65
N ALA A 116 19.27 -2.35 5.73
CA ALA A 116 20.38 -3.19 5.28
C ALA A 116 20.67 -3.02 3.78
N ARG A 117 19.65 -2.71 2.97
CA ARG A 117 19.80 -2.51 1.53
C ARG A 117 20.18 -1.08 1.13
N THR A 118 19.67 -0.07 1.82
CA THR A 118 19.81 1.34 1.40
C THR A 118 21.01 2.08 2.01
N GLY A 119 21.52 1.62 3.17
CA GLY A 119 22.61 2.29 3.87
C GLY A 119 22.20 3.61 4.57
N GLY A 120 23.19 4.40 5.00
CA GLY A 120 23.01 5.52 5.96
C GLY A 120 22.64 6.90 5.40
N ARG A 121 22.67 7.11 4.08
CA ARG A 121 22.33 8.42 3.44
C ARG A 121 21.08 8.33 2.56
N VAL A 122 20.14 7.54 3.02
CA VAL A 122 18.87 7.30 2.32
C VAL A 122 17.74 7.40 3.33
N ARG A 123 16.71 8.14 2.95
CA ARG A 123 15.44 8.24 3.65
C ARG A 123 14.37 7.68 2.73
N VAL A 124 13.63 6.70 3.20
CA VAL A 124 12.44 6.19 2.53
C VAL A 124 11.24 6.60 3.36
N ASP A 125 10.29 7.31 2.76
CA ASP A 125 9.01 7.67 3.37
C ASP A 125 7.90 7.15 2.49
N ALA A 126 7.11 6.22 3.03
CA ALA A 126 5.92 5.71 2.38
C ALA A 126 4.67 6.27 3.06
N ARG A 127 3.70 6.69 2.25
CA ARG A 127 2.41 7.22 2.72
C ARG A 127 1.26 6.59 1.97
N TRP A 128 0.19 6.36 2.70
CA TRP A 128 -1.11 5.99 2.16
C TRP A 128 -2.15 6.96 2.69
N VAL A 129 -2.75 7.71 1.77
CA VAL A 129 -3.78 8.70 2.07
C VAL A 129 -4.87 8.53 1.01
N PRO A 130 -6.01 7.91 1.35
CA PRO A 130 -7.06 7.54 0.39
C PRO A 130 -7.58 8.69 -0.47
N TYR A 131 -7.63 9.88 0.13
CA TYR A 131 -7.89 11.16 -0.53
C TYR A 131 -7.36 12.26 0.40
N PRO A 132 -7.00 13.45 -0.12
CA PRO A 132 -6.50 14.56 0.69
C PRO A 132 -7.28 14.79 1.98
N GLY A 133 -6.58 14.74 3.11
CA GLY A 133 -7.09 14.89 4.47
C GLY A 133 -8.07 13.81 4.95
N SER A 134 -8.10 12.63 4.32
CA SER A 134 -8.85 11.47 4.80
C SER A 134 -8.63 11.21 6.31
N PRO A 135 -9.69 10.84 7.06
CA PRO A 135 -9.55 10.52 8.49
C PRO A 135 -8.70 9.27 8.73
N LEU A 136 -8.57 8.40 7.72
CA LEU A 136 -7.72 7.24 7.73
C LEU A 136 -6.47 7.50 6.89
N PHE A 137 -5.32 7.20 7.48
CA PHE A 137 -4.04 7.36 6.80
C PHE A 137 -3.02 6.40 7.38
N ALA A 138 -1.96 6.18 6.64
CA ALA A 138 -0.85 5.37 7.11
C ALA A 138 0.49 5.94 6.64
N HIS A 139 1.52 5.65 7.43
CA HIS A 139 2.88 6.08 7.16
C HIS A 139 3.87 5.01 7.59
N PHE A 140 4.95 4.91 6.84
CA PHE A 140 6.08 4.06 7.17
C PHE A 140 7.34 4.76 6.71
N SER A 141 8.37 4.78 7.55
CA SER A 141 9.59 5.48 7.21
C SER A 141 10.82 4.71 7.60
N VAL A 142 11.89 4.82 6.82
CA VAL A 142 13.16 4.12 7.04
C VAL A 142 14.34 5.06 6.81
N GLY A 143 15.37 4.94 7.64
CA GLY A 143 16.60 5.73 7.52
C GLY A 143 16.54 7.10 8.20
N PRO A 144 17.70 7.78 8.30
CA PRO A 144 17.82 9.09 8.94
C PRO A 144 17.20 10.21 8.09
N ARG A 145 17.11 11.42 8.64
CA ARG A 145 16.82 12.64 7.87
C ARG A 145 18.14 13.32 7.46
N PRO A 146 18.16 14.12 6.37
CA PRO A 146 19.32 14.94 6.04
C PRO A 146 19.74 15.79 7.25
N LEU A 147 21.05 15.86 7.52
CA LEU A 147 21.56 16.54 8.71
C LEU A 147 21.71 18.04 8.50
N SER A 148 21.93 18.47 7.26
CA SER A 148 22.05 19.89 6.88
C SER A 148 21.08 20.24 5.76
N GLN A 149 20.60 21.48 5.77
CA GLN A 149 19.84 22.05 4.65
C GLN A 149 20.73 22.33 3.43
N SER A 150 22.06 22.30 3.59
CA SER A 150 23.04 22.46 2.51
C SER A 150 23.34 21.16 1.74
N ASP A 151 22.80 20.03 2.18
CA ASP A 151 22.98 18.76 1.47
C ASP A 151 22.19 18.78 0.16
N THR A 152 22.82 18.43 -0.96
CA THR A 152 22.10 18.23 -2.22
C THR A 152 21.23 16.99 -2.10
N VAL A 153 19.91 17.19 -2.07
CA VAL A 153 18.92 16.11 -1.95
C VAL A 153 18.38 15.72 -3.31
N HIS A 154 18.54 14.45 -3.64
CA HIS A 154 17.93 13.81 -4.81
C HIS A 154 16.70 13.02 -4.38
N THR A 155 15.62 13.08 -5.17
CA THR A 155 14.35 12.44 -4.83
C THR A 155 13.83 11.58 -5.98
N ALA A 156 13.37 10.38 -5.65
CA ALA A 156 12.61 9.52 -6.56
C ALA A 156 11.29 9.12 -5.89
N THR A 157 10.23 9.00 -6.68
CA THR A 157 8.90 8.60 -6.19
C THR A 157 8.43 7.35 -6.92
N VAL A 158 7.94 6.37 -6.17
CA VAL A 158 7.36 5.13 -6.71
C VAL A 158 5.97 4.93 -6.13
N ASN A 159 5.00 4.60 -6.99
CA ASN A 159 3.65 4.26 -6.58
C ASN A 159 3.46 2.75 -6.60
N ILE A 160 3.13 2.16 -5.46
CA ILE A 160 2.94 0.72 -5.32
C ILE A 160 1.45 0.40 -5.16
N PRO A 161 0.85 -0.40 -6.07
CA PRO A 161 -0.53 -0.85 -5.92
C PRO A 161 -0.71 -1.74 -4.68
N VAL A 162 -1.81 -1.57 -3.95
CA VAL A 162 -2.11 -2.37 -2.73
C VAL A 162 -3.09 -3.53 -2.97
N GLY A 163 -3.28 -3.95 -4.22
CA GLY A 163 -4.06 -5.15 -4.57
C GLY A 163 -5.58 -4.96 -4.57
N VAL A 164 -6.06 -3.72 -4.72
CA VAL A 164 -7.48 -3.39 -4.84
C VAL A 164 -7.70 -2.58 -6.12
N ALA A 165 -8.80 -2.86 -6.84
CA ALA A 165 -9.13 -2.17 -8.08
C ALA A 165 -9.47 -0.68 -7.83
N PRO A 166 -9.03 0.24 -8.72
CA PRO A 166 -9.32 1.66 -8.58
C PRO A 166 -10.83 1.93 -8.66
N VAL A 167 -11.23 3.11 -8.19
CA VAL A 167 -12.60 3.61 -8.35
C VAL A 167 -12.71 4.20 -9.76
N SER A 168 -13.65 3.74 -10.57
CA SER A 168 -13.86 4.27 -11.92
C SER A 168 -14.64 5.57 -11.90
N ILE A 169 -14.21 6.54 -12.71
CA ILE A 169 -14.86 7.85 -12.90
C ILE A 169 -16.24 7.71 -13.54
N GLU A 170 -16.40 6.74 -14.45
CA GLU A 170 -17.60 6.59 -15.29
C GLU A 170 -18.84 6.08 -14.52
N THR A 171 -18.66 5.61 -13.28
CA THR A 171 -19.69 4.89 -12.52
C THR A 171 -20.27 5.71 -11.35
N HIS A 172 -19.71 6.87 -11.02
CA HIS A 172 -20.01 7.56 -9.75
C HIS A 172 -20.34 9.06 -9.95
N ASP A 173 -21.45 9.34 -10.61
CA ASP A 173 -22.01 10.69 -10.82
C ASP A 173 -22.55 11.34 -9.53
N GLN A 174 -22.70 10.56 -8.46
CA GLN A 174 -23.19 11.00 -7.16
C GLN A 174 -22.18 10.70 -6.05
N PHE A 175 -22.02 11.65 -5.11
CA PHE A 175 -21.16 11.49 -3.94
C PHE A 175 -21.49 10.26 -3.10
N ARG A 176 -22.78 9.88 -3.02
CA ARG A 176 -23.21 8.69 -2.27
C ARG A 176 -22.64 7.41 -2.88
N THR A 177 -22.75 7.25 -4.20
CA THR A 177 -22.20 6.07 -4.89
C THR A 177 -20.68 6.07 -4.77
N LEU A 178 -20.03 7.23 -4.94
CA LEU A 178 -18.58 7.38 -4.76
C LEU A 178 -18.13 7.03 -3.34
N GLY A 179 -18.82 7.54 -2.31
CA GLY A 179 -18.50 7.28 -0.91
C GLY A 179 -18.62 5.81 -0.55
N THR A 180 -19.65 5.12 -1.03
CA THR A 180 -19.78 3.65 -0.90
C THR A 180 -18.63 2.92 -1.59
N ALA A 181 -18.26 3.33 -2.80
CA ALA A 181 -17.15 2.71 -3.52
C ALA A 181 -15.83 2.90 -2.77
N VAL A 182 -15.51 4.12 -2.32
CA VAL A 182 -14.31 4.42 -1.54
C VAL A 182 -14.30 3.63 -0.22
N ALA A 183 -15.42 3.58 0.50
CA ALA A 183 -15.57 2.77 1.71
C ALA A 183 -15.25 1.29 1.47
N ALA A 184 -15.80 0.72 0.39
CA ALA A 184 -15.56 -0.68 0.03
C ALA A 184 -14.06 -0.95 -0.24
N ARG A 185 -13.37 -0.02 -0.92
CA ARG A 185 -11.94 -0.15 -1.18
C ARG A 185 -11.12 -0.01 0.11
N LEU A 186 -11.47 0.91 1.00
CA LEU A 186 -10.81 1.04 2.30
C LEU A 186 -10.90 -0.24 3.12
N VAL A 187 -12.10 -0.81 3.22
CA VAL A 187 -12.32 -2.08 3.93
C VAL A 187 -11.51 -3.21 3.28
N ALA A 188 -11.49 -3.29 1.95
CA ALA A 188 -10.71 -4.30 1.23
C ALA A 188 -9.19 -4.15 1.43
N VAL A 189 -8.67 -2.93 1.57
CA VAL A 189 -7.25 -2.69 1.86
C VAL A 189 -6.88 -3.08 3.29
N VAL A 190 -7.72 -2.75 4.27
CA VAL A 190 -7.45 -3.01 5.69
C VAL A 190 -7.73 -4.47 6.08
N VAL A 191 -8.78 -5.08 5.50
CA VAL A 191 -9.20 -6.47 5.73
C VAL A 191 -9.47 -7.17 4.40
N PRO A 192 -8.43 -7.71 3.75
CA PRO A 192 -8.57 -8.27 2.41
C PRO A 192 -9.40 -9.57 2.42
N PRO A 193 -10.58 -9.58 1.78
CA PRO A 193 -11.61 -10.61 2.00
C PRO A 193 -11.14 -12.04 1.67
N GLY A 194 -10.31 -12.21 0.64
CA GLY A 194 -9.79 -13.53 0.24
C GLY A 194 -8.83 -14.12 1.27
N SER A 195 -7.84 -13.34 1.72
CA SER A 195 -6.90 -13.78 2.75
C SER A 195 -7.59 -14.04 4.08
N THR A 196 -8.58 -13.22 4.42
CA THR A 196 -9.34 -13.31 5.67
C THR A 196 -10.26 -14.53 5.70
N ARG A 197 -10.89 -14.89 4.57
CA ARG A 197 -11.70 -16.12 4.47
C ARG A 197 -10.87 -17.39 4.60
N VAL A 198 -9.67 -17.42 4.00
CA VAL A 198 -8.74 -18.55 4.15
C VAL A 198 -8.28 -18.65 5.60
N MET A 199 -7.91 -17.53 6.24
CA MET A 199 -7.50 -17.51 7.64
C MET A 199 -8.63 -17.83 8.62
N MET A 200 -9.90 -17.53 8.28
CA MET A 200 -11.06 -17.95 9.09
C MET A 200 -11.32 -19.46 9.04
N ARG A 201 -10.76 -20.16 8.05
CA ARG A 201 -10.86 -21.62 7.90
C ARG A 201 -9.58 -22.35 8.31
N ASP A 202 -8.57 -21.59 8.73
CA ASP A 202 -7.30 -22.12 9.22
C ASP A 202 -7.46 -22.53 10.69
N ASP A 203 -6.55 -23.34 11.22
CA ASP A 203 -6.58 -23.68 12.65
C ASP A 203 -6.22 -22.44 13.51
N GLU A 204 -6.49 -22.52 14.82
CA GLU A 204 -5.90 -21.57 15.75
C GLU A 204 -4.37 -21.58 15.57
N PRO A 205 -3.71 -20.41 15.42
CA PRO A 205 -4.15 -19.07 15.84
C PRO A 205 -4.65 -18.12 14.71
N GLY A 206 -4.83 -18.60 13.48
CA GLY A 206 -5.19 -17.77 12.31
C GLY A 206 -6.57 -17.12 12.40
N ILE A 207 -7.54 -17.87 12.93
CA ILE A 207 -8.92 -17.40 13.19
C ILE A 207 -8.93 -16.27 14.21
N THR A 208 -8.21 -16.44 15.33
CA THR A 208 -8.17 -15.43 16.40
C THR A 208 -7.64 -14.08 15.91
N LEU A 209 -6.56 -14.06 15.10
CA LEU A 209 -6.04 -12.82 14.52
C LEU A 209 -7.06 -12.12 13.62
N THR A 210 -7.80 -12.90 12.84
CA THR A 210 -8.84 -12.39 11.95
C THR A 210 -10.01 -11.80 12.74
N ARG A 211 -10.50 -12.53 13.75
CA ARG A 211 -11.57 -12.05 14.64
C ARG A 211 -11.16 -10.79 15.38
N TYR A 212 -9.92 -10.72 15.88
CA TYR A 212 -9.38 -9.52 16.51
C TYR A 212 -9.41 -8.31 15.57
N ARG A 213 -8.98 -8.47 14.30
CA ARG A 213 -9.03 -7.38 13.32
C ARG A 213 -10.45 -6.87 13.07
N TYR A 214 -11.43 -7.77 12.98
CA TYR A 214 -12.83 -7.37 12.85
C TYR A 214 -13.40 -6.72 14.11
N ALA A 215 -13.11 -7.26 15.29
CA ALA A 215 -13.54 -6.68 16.57
C ALA A 215 -13.05 -5.23 16.72
N ARG A 216 -11.81 -4.97 16.31
CA ARG A 216 -11.22 -3.64 16.35
C ARG A 216 -11.82 -2.67 15.34
N LEU A 217 -12.28 -3.14 14.19
CA LEU A 217 -13.02 -2.31 13.22
C LEU A 217 -14.47 -2.09 13.65
N GLN A 218 -15.09 -3.09 14.28
CA GLN A 218 -16.40 -2.95 14.88
C GLN A 218 -16.40 -1.86 15.96
N SER A 219 -15.39 -1.81 16.84
CA SER A 219 -15.32 -0.76 17.87
C SER A 219 -15.14 0.66 17.30
N LEU A 220 -14.58 0.78 16.10
CA LEU A 220 -14.36 2.07 15.43
C LEU A 220 -15.53 2.53 14.57
N THR A 221 -16.25 1.59 13.96
CA THR A 221 -17.35 1.86 13.01
C THR A 221 -18.73 1.67 13.63
N ASN A 222 -18.81 1.06 14.82
CA ASN A 222 -20.02 0.60 15.48
C ASN A 222 -20.87 -0.37 14.61
N ALA A 223 -20.24 -1.06 13.65
CA ALA A 223 -20.90 -2.04 12.80
C ALA A 223 -21.21 -3.32 13.57
N SER A 224 -22.41 -3.89 13.41
CA SER A 224 -22.77 -5.17 14.03
C SER A 224 -22.21 -6.35 13.22
N LEU A 225 -21.12 -6.95 13.71
CA LEU A 225 -20.44 -8.07 13.02
C LEU A 225 -20.64 -9.43 13.70
N ALA A 226 -21.34 -9.51 14.83
CA ALA A 226 -21.45 -10.75 15.61
C ALA A 226 -21.97 -11.95 14.77
N GLU A 227 -23.07 -11.74 14.04
CA GLU A 227 -23.68 -12.77 13.18
C GLU A 227 -22.79 -13.20 12.00
N PRO A 228 -22.24 -12.30 11.16
CA PRO A 228 -21.39 -12.74 10.06
C PRO A 228 -20.07 -13.35 10.53
N LEU A 229 -19.53 -12.95 11.69
CA LEU A 229 -18.34 -13.59 12.26
C LEU A 229 -18.61 -14.97 12.85
N ALA A 230 -19.82 -15.19 13.41
CA ALA A 230 -20.24 -16.50 13.89
C ALA A 230 -20.44 -17.51 12.75
N THR A 231 -20.79 -17.04 11.55
CA THR A 231 -20.99 -17.84 10.34
C THR A 231 -19.79 -17.81 9.38
N GLU A 232 -18.66 -17.23 9.81
CA GLU A 232 -17.42 -17.08 9.03
C GLU A 232 -17.61 -16.37 7.68
N ASN A 233 -18.65 -15.54 7.56
CA ASN A 233 -18.99 -14.81 6.35
C ASN A 233 -18.26 -13.45 6.31
N THR A 234 -16.98 -13.49 5.96
CA THR A 234 -16.13 -12.28 5.82
C THR A 234 -16.62 -11.31 4.76
N THR A 235 -17.35 -11.80 3.75
CA THR A 235 -17.92 -10.94 2.70
C THR A 235 -19.04 -10.08 3.27
N GLU A 236 -19.96 -10.68 4.03
CA GLU A 236 -21.01 -9.95 4.74
C GLU A 236 -20.43 -9.03 5.81
N ALA A 237 -19.43 -9.47 6.58
CA ALA A 237 -18.75 -8.61 7.55
C ALA A 237 -18.13 -7.36 6.89
N ASN A 238 -17.46 -7.53 5.73
CA ASN A 238 -16.90 -6.42 4.96
C ASN A 238 -17.99 -5.51 4.38
N ALA A 239 -19.13 -6.06 3.95
CA ALA A 239 -20.26 -5.28 3.48
C ALA A 239 -20.86 -4.41 4.60
N ARG A 240 -21.01 -4.95 5.81
CA ARG A 240 -21.50 -4.19 6.98
C ARG A 240 -20.53 -3.08 7.40
N LEU A 241 -19.22 -3.35 7.41
CA LEU A 241 -18.21 -2.31 7.64
C LEU A 241 -18.26 -1.22 6.58
N THR A 242 -18.43 -1.61 5.31
CA THR A 242 -18.57 -0.66 4.19
C THR A 242 -19.79 0.24 4.38
N ALA A 243 -20.94 -0.35 4.70
CA ALA A 243 -22.19 0.38 4.94
C ALA A 243 -22.08 1.34 6.13
N ALA A 244 -21.35 0.97 7.18
CA ALA A 244 -21.10 1.83 8.33
C ALA A 244 -20.18 3.02 8.01
N LEU A 245 -19.16 2.82 7.17
CA LEU A 245 -18.19 3.87 6.80
C LEU A 245 -18.68 4.81 5.69
N ALA A 246 -19.53 4.33 4.78
CA ALA A 246 -19.94 5.06 3.59
C ALA A 246 -20.58 6.44 3.87
N PRO A 247 -21.45 6.63 4.88
CA PRO A 247 -22.07 7.93 5.17
C PRO A 247 -21.04 9.00 5.56
N GLU A 248 -20.08 8.66 6.41
CA GLU A 248 -19.05 9.61 6.85
C GLU A 248 -18.14 10.00 5.68
N ILE A 249 -17.71 9.04 4.88
CA ILE A 249 -16.88 9.28 3.69
C ILE A 249 -17.65 10.12 2.66
N THR A 250 -18.92 9.79 2.42
CA THR A 250 -19.78 10.58 1.51
C THR A 250 -19.85 12.03 1.97
N SER A 251 -20.10 12.25 3.26
CA SER A 251 -20.19 13.59 3.84
C SER A 251 -18.85 14.34 3.74
N ASP A 252 -17.72 13.67 3.95
CA ASP A 252 -16.41 14.29 3.84
C ASP A 252 -16.04 14.67 2.41
N LEU A 253 -16.34 13.81 1.43
CA LEU A 253 -16.16 14.12 0.01
C LEU A 253 -17.04 15.29 -0.43
N GLN A 254 -18.31 15.32 0.00
CA GLN A 254 -19.25 16.41 -0.29
C GLN A 254 -18.77 17.76 0.25
N ARG A 255 -18.19 17.79 1.45
CA ARG A 255 -17.67 19.04 2.04
C ARG A 255 -16.44 19.58 1.32
N ARG A 256 -15.62 18.70 0.74
CA ARG A 256 -14.29 19.05 0.21
C ARG A 256 -14.29 19.35 -1.28
N TYR A 257 -15.11 18.63 -2.02
CA TYR A 257 -15.09 18.69 -3.47
C TYR A 257 -16.41 19.27 -3.98
N LYS A 258 -16.30 20.09 -5.02
CA LYS A 258 -17.47 20.71 -5.66
C LYS A 258 -18.31 19.67 -6.41
N THR A 259 -17.66 18.66 -6.99
CA THR A 259 -18.32 17.62 -7.79
C THR A 259 -17.73 16.23 -7.50
N PRO A 260 -18.51 15.16 -7.71
CA PRO A 260 -18.01 13.78 -7.61
C PRO A 260 -16.89 13.45 -8.58
N ALA A 261 -16.87 14.06 -9.77
CA ALA A 261 -15.80 13.88 -10.75
C ALA A 261 -14.44 14.34 -10.19
N VAL A 262 -14.38 15.57 -9.65
CA VAL A 262 -13.16 16.11 -9.02
C VAL A 262 -12.75 15.27 -7.81
N ALA A 263 -13.72 14.80 -7.02
CA ALA A 263 -13.43 13.91 -5.90
C ALA A 263 -12.81 12.59 -6.36
N THR A 264 -13.29 12.01 -7.47
CA THR A 264 -12.80 10.72 -7.99
C THR A 264 -11.35 10.84 -8.46
N GLU A 265 -10.99 11.93 -9.13
CA GLU A 265 -9.59 12.22 -9.54
C GLU A 265 -8.64 12.33 -8.33
N ALA A 266 -9.14 12.81 -7.19
CA ALA A 266 -8.35 12.97 -5.97
C ALA A 266 -8.25 11.69 -5.11
N VAL A 267 -9.00 10.62 -5.43
CA VAL A 267 -8.99 9.36 -4.69
C VAL A 267 -7.79 8.52 -5.12
N SER A 268 -6.92 8.19 -4.16
CA SER A 268 -5.73 7.34 -4.32
C SER A 268 -5.75 6.15 -3.35
N VAL A 269 -6.93 5.61 -3.06
CA VAL A 269 -7.12 4.51 -2.09
C VAL A 269 -6.31 3.24 -2.42
N THR A 270 -5.91 3.06 -3.68
CA THR A 270 -5.31 1.82 -4.18
C THR A 270 -3.79 1.86 -4.29
N THR A 271 -3.13 2.95 -3.91
CA THR A 271 -1.69 3.12 -4.07
C THR A 271 -1.02 3.62 -2.80
N VAL A 272 0.14 3.05 -2.47
CA VAL A 272 1.08 3.62 -1.51
C VAL A 272 2.12 4.40 -2.31
N GLU A 273 2.29 5.68 -1.98
CA GLU A 273 3.38 6.49 -2.54
C GLU A 273 4.63 6.31 -1.67
N ILE A 274 5.74 5.93 -2.28
CA ILE A 274 7.05 5.77 -1.66
C ILE A 274 7.98 6.87 -2.20
N ILE A 275 8.39 7.77 -1.32
CA ILE A 275 9.34 8.83 -1.61
C ILE A 275 10.71 8.41 -1.08
N ILE A 276 11.69 8.38 -1.96
CA ILE A 276 13.08 8.03 -1.66
C ILE A 276 13.90 9.31 -1.79
N ARG A 277 14.56 9.69 -0.70
CA ARG A 277 15.49 10.83 -0.69
C ARG A 277 16.89 10.32 -0.43
N THR A 278 17.85 10.77 -1.22
CA THR A 278 19.27 10.49 -1.03
C THR A 278 20.03 11.80 -0.98
N TRP A 279 21.15 11.83 -0.27
CA TRP A 279 21.96 13.03 -0.16
C TRP A 279 23.46 12.71 -0.11
N GLY A 280 24.25 13.64 -0.65
CA GLY A 280 25.70 13.68 -0.52
C GLY A 280 26.13 14.96 0.18
N HIS A 281 27.36 15.02 0.66
CA HIS A 281 27.93 16.32 1.06
C HIS A 281 28.18 17.11 -0.22
N GLY A 282 27.70 18.36 -0.27
CA GLY A 282 28.07 19.28 -1.34
C GLY A 282 29.56 19.58 -1.24
N GLY A 283 30.36 19.05 -2.15
CA GLY A 283 31.79 19.32 -2.24
C GLY A 283 32.57 18.15 -2.80
N GLU A 284 32.68 18.12 -4.12
CA GLU A 284 33.89 17.72 -4.87
C GLU A 284 33.62 18.01 -6.35
N SER A 285 34.04 19.22 -6.75
CA SER A 285 34.37 19.61 -8.12
C SER A 285 35.87 19.56 -8.26
#